data_AF-A0A8T7MEX1-F1
#
_entry.id   AF-A0A8T7MEX1-F1
#
_cell.length_a   1.000
_cell.length_b   1.000
_cell.length_c   1.000
_cell.angle_alpha   90.00
_cell.angle_beta   90.00
_cell.angle_gamma   90.00
#
_symmetry.space_group_name_H-M   'P 1'
#
loop_
_entity.id
_entity.type
_entity.pdbx_description
1 polymer ?
#
loop_
_entity_poly.entity_id
_entity_poly.type
_entity_poly.pdbx_seq_one_letter_code
_entity_poly.pdbx_strand_id
1 'polypeptide(L)'
;MARNLIRFSLSPRLMGLLLVELLVLTLLTFGQDANLAQAYGGRTPGAVVAFYYPWYDSRDPGSFWDRNKMSSLPSTQYQSSDLNFVRGQMDQARNAGIDAFAVSWNGSTGDWANRFNSMLNMASGGFTIAVHYETTLVANNSVENTITNLRFIRDNYSTNPKYLRYEGKPVIFFWRAEAVTSISNWQNIRNQVDPNHEQIWSIDSIDTNVLQVFDSMHLFSGGKWDNNPVAKYQQFRNDINKVQASTGRRKLWTAGVTPGYDDRKFRSPGEFRDREGGSYYQRSWAAAIGSNADMVTISTWNEWYEGSSIESGEAWGNLYLDLTKQATAQYKGTNKSFGEASIMKVWSRTDLPVDSGAIARTWLWGPENFAVVREKYNEGPGGSRLVYYFDKSRMEITRPTGDVNGQWFVTNGLLVREMMRGKIAVGDDPNSDENKGAASVPVAGDLSNNPNSPTFASMSKVASLAGDNRAATRTGQVILDTMSSNGQVGQNAGYNQYKASYASYENTLGHNIAQPFWSFFQQSGPIRENGSTVNGNVIDWVFAMGYPISEAYWCKVTVGGQEKDVLVQAFERRIMTYTPSNGAGFQVEMGNVGKQYYLWRYPTAK
;
A
#
# COMPACT_ATOMS: atom_id res chain seq x y z
N MET A 1 42.46 -57.00 -32.41
CA MET A 1 41.21 -57.77 -32.23
C MET A 1 40.16 -56.81 -31.67
N ALA A 2 39.34 -56.23 -32.56
CA ALA A 2 37.87 -56.38 -32.61
C ALA A 2 37.16 -55.62 -31.48
N ARG A 3 36.80 -54.33 -31.67
CA ARG A 3 35.51 -53.84 -32.23
C ARG A 3 34.29 -54.59 -31.68
N ASN A 4 33.47 -53.90 -30.87
CA ASN A 4 32.01 -53.91 -31.04
C ASN A 4 31.38 -52.64 -30.42
N LEU A 5 30.82 -51.82 -31.31
CA LEU A 5 29.93 -50.70 -31.02
C LEU A 5 28.56 -51.27 -30.62
N ILE A 6 28.01 -50.85 -29.48
CA ILE A 6 26.58 -50.93 -29.21
C ILE A 6 26.04 -49.51 -29.23
N ARG A 7 25.43 -49.14 -30.36
CA ARG A 7 24.54 -47.97 -30.46
C ARG A 7 23.22 -48.36 -29.81
N PHE A 8 22.85 -47.73 -28.70
CA PHE A 8 21.46 -47.71 -28.27
C PHE A 8 20.72 -46.65 -29.07
N SER A 9 20.01 -47.07 -30.12
CA SER A 9 18.98 -46.25 -30.75
C SER A 9 17.74 -46.29 -29.87
N LEU A 10 17.51 -45.24 -29.09
CA LEU A 10 16.21 -45.01 -28.47
C LEU A 10 15.19 -44.79 -29.59
N SER A 11 14.11 -45.57 -29.58
CA SER A 11 13.04 -45.45 -30.56
C SER A 11 12.37 -44.07 -30.45
N PRO A 12 11.89 -43.48 -31.57
CA PRO A 12 11.17 -42.20 -31.54
C PRO A 12 9.90 -42.24 -30.66
N ARG A 13 9.41 -43.43 -30.29
CA ARG A 13 8.29 -43.60 -29.35
C ARG A 13 8.70 -43.47 -27.87
N LEU A 14 9.92 -43.87 -27.49
CA LEU A 14 10.40 -43.67 -26.11
C LEU A 14 10.87 -42.23 -25.85
N MET A 15 11.38 -41.54 -26.87
CA MET A 15 11.72 -40.11 -26.78
C MET A 15 10.45 -39.24 -26.67
N GLY A 16 9.34 -39.67 -27.29
CA GLY A 16 8.03 -39.04 -27.13
C GLY A 16 7.43 -39.20 -25.73
N LEU A 17 7.59 -40.35 -25.07
CA LEU A 17 7.09 -40.55 -23.70
C LEU A 17 7.92 -39.78 -22.64
N LEU A 18 9.24 -39.71 -22.79
CA LEU A 18 10.09 -38.90 -21.92
C LEU A 18 9.88 -37.39 -22.12
N LEU A 19 9.56 -36.94 -23.34
CA LEU A 19 9.18 -35.54 -23.60
C LEU A 19 7.78 -35.20 -23.08
N VAL A 20 6.83 -36.14 -23.08
CA VAL A 20 5.48 -35.93 -22.51
C VAL A 20 5.51 -35.94 -20.99
N GLU A 21 6.30 -36.80 -20.34
CA GLU A 21 6.48 -36.73 -18.87
C GLU A 21 7.27 -35.50 -18.44
N LEU A 22 8.29 -35.06 -19.21
CA LEU A 22 8.96 -33.79 -18.93
C LEU A 22 8.03 -32.59 -19.19
N LEU A 23 7.19 -32.63 -20.24
CA LEU A 23 6.19 -31.59 -20.51
C LEU A 23 5.13 -31.53 -19.41
N VAL A 24 4.67 -32.68 -18.91
CA VAL A 24 3.68 -32.77 -17.82
C VAL A 24 4.29 -32.33 -16.49
N LEU A 25 5.57 -32.62 -16.21
CA LEU A 25 6.26 -32.04 -15.04
C LEU A 25 6.57 -30.54 -15.19
N THR A 26 6.87 -30.03 -16.39
CA THR A 26 7.00 -28.57 -16.62
C THR A 26 5.64 -27.85 -16.65
N LEU A 27 4.57 -28.49 -17.11
CA LEU A 27 3.22 -27.93 -17.08
C LEU A 27 2.61 -27.96 -15.66
N LEU A 28 3.08 -28.84 -14.78
CA LEU A 28 2.75 -28.84 -13.35
C LEU A 28 3.61 -27.86 -12.52
N THR A 29 4.68 -27.31 -13.08
CA THR A 29 5.55 -26.32 -12.40
C THR A 29 5.46 -24.90 -12.95
N PHE A 30 4.86 -24.71 -14.14
CA PHE A 30 4.55 -23.38 -14.71
C PHE A 30 3.05 -23.02 -14.66
N GLY A 31 2.24 -23.86 -14.01
CA GLY A 31 0.81 -23.62 -13.77
C GLY A 31 0.46 -22.90 -12.47
N GLN A 32 1.45 -22.50 -11.64
CA GLN A 32 1.18 -21.87 -10.34
C GLN A 32 1.17 -20.33 -10.36
N ASP A 33 1.77 -19.67 -11.36
CA ASP A 33 1.74 -18.19 -11.43
C ASP A 33 0.64 -17.65 -12.36
N ALA A 34 0.01 -18.52 -13.17
CA ALA A 34 -1.10 -18.16 -14.07
C ALA A 34 -2.47 -18.10 -13.37
N ASN A 35 -2.52 -18.34 -12.05
CA ASN A 35 -3.65 -18.04 -11.17
C ASN A 35 -3.27 -16.92 -10.18
N LEU A 36 -2.77 -15.79 -10.71
CA LEU A 36 -2.89 -14.50 -10.05
C LEU A 36 -4.37 -14.11 -9.96
N ALA A 37 -5.09 -14.80 -9.09
CA ALA A 37 -6.28 -14.38 -8.36
C ALA A 37 -7.16 -13.37 -9.09
N GLN A 38 -7.84 -13.84 -10.12
CA GLN A 38 -9.15 -13.31 -10.46
C GLN A 38 -10.07 -13.50 -9.25
N ALA A 39 -10.06 -12.51 -8.34
CA ALA A 39 -11.04 -12.14 -7.31
C ALA A 39 -10.31 -11.61 -6.07
N TYR A 40 -10.60 -10.36 -5.69
CA TYR A 40 -10.28 -9.80 -4.38
C TYR A 40 -10.79 -10.72 -3.24
N GLY A 41 -9.92 -11.54 -2.65
CA GLY A 41 -10.34 -12.53 -1.63
C GLY A 41 -9.21 -13.15 -0.81
N GLY A 42 -8.24 -12.38 -0.29
CA GLY A 42 -7.13 -12.97 0.48
C GLY A 42 -6.03 -12.06 1.07
N ARG A 43 -6.32 -10.82 1.48
CA ARG A 43 -5.43 -10.05 2.40
C ARG A 43 -6.17 -9.84 3.74
N THR A 44 -5.51 -9.77 4.91
CA THR A 44 -4.34 -8.90 5.16
C THR A 44 -3.39 -9.45 6.26
N PRO A 45 -2.13 -9.82 5.95
CA PRO A 45 -1.07 -9.76 6.95
C PRO A 45 -1.04 -8.35 7.55
N GLY A 46 -1.18 -8.21 8.86
CA GLY A 46 -1.33 -6.89 9.49
C GLY A 46 -2.77 -6.35 9.54
N ALA A 47 -3.78 -7.21 9.68
CA ALA A 47 -5.17 -6.79 9.84
C ALA A 47 -5.37 -5.98 11.14
N VAL A 48 -6.11 -4.88 11.05
CA VAL A 48 -6.48 -4.01 12.18
C VAL A 48 -7.99 -4.03 12.36
N VAL A 49 -8.44 -4.43 13.54
CA VAL A 49 -9.84 -4.67 13.86
C VAL A 49 -10.23 -3.83 15.06
N ALA A 50 -11.35 -3.10 15.01
CA ALA A 50 -11.87 -2.42 16.20
C ALA A 50 -13.10 -3.14 16.75
N PHE A 51 -13.17 -3.33 18.07
CA PHE A 51 -14.38 -3.84 18.71
C PHE A 51 -15.49 -2.80 18.65
N TYR A 52 -16.69 -3.23 18.24
CA TYR A 52 -17.82 -2.37 17.96
C TYR A 52 -19.06 -2.82 18.71
N TYR A 53 -19.73 -1.88 19.36
CA TYR A 53 -20.90 -2.12 20.21
C TYR A 53 -22.18 -1.61 19.54
N PRO A 54 -23.09 -2.52 19.13
CA PRO A 54 -24.28 -2.14 18.39
C PRO A 54 -25.47 -1.84 19.31
N TRP A 55 -25.26 -1.41 20.57
CA TRP A 55 -26.32 -1.39 21.59
C TRP A 55 -26.93 -0.04 21.92
N TYR A 56 -26.38 1.09 21.44
CA TYR A 56 -26.93 2.41 21.74
C TYR A 56 -28.33 2.58 21.17
N ASP A 57 -29.35 2.63 22.03
CA ASP A 57 -30.77 2.62 21.64
C ASP A 57 -31.61 3.46 22.61
N SER A 58 -32.38 4.43 22.11
CA SER A 58 -33.20 5.28 22.97
C SER A 58 -34.37 4.54 23.62
N ARG A 59 -34.73 3.34 23.11
CA ARG A 59 -35.76 2.48 23.69
C ARG A 59 -35.28 1.74 24.94
N ASP A 60 -33.97 1.65 25.14
CA ASP A 60 -33.35 1.10 26.34
C ASP A 60 -32.50 2.18 27.04
N PRO A 61 -33.07 2.90 28.02
CA PRO A 61 -32.36 3.93 28.78
C PRO A 61 -31.09 3.42 29.49
N GLY A 62 -30.98 2.11 29.72
CA GLY A 62 -29.78 1.49 30.29
C GLY A 62 -28.59 1.46 29.33
N SER A 63 -28.85 1.57 28.03
CA SER A 63 -27.87 1.51 26.93
C SER A 63 -27.71 2.83 26.16
N PHE A 64 -28.49 3.86 26.51
CA PHE A 64 -28.48 5.16 25.83
C PHE A 64 -27.53 6.18 26.48
N TRP A 65 -27.25 7.26 25.76
CA TRP A 65 -26.25 8.27 26.11
C TRP A 65 -26.52 8.89 27.50
N ASP A 66 -25.58 8.71 28.44
CA ASP A 66 -25.70 9.19 29.82
C ASP A 66 -24.36 9.75 30.33
N ARG A 67 -24.29 11.08 30.48
CA ARG A 67 -23.09 11.79 30.96
C ARG A 67 -22.74 11.48 32.43
N ASN A 68 -23.69 10.96 33.20
CA ASN A 68 -23.45 10.55 34.58
C ASN A 68 -22.77 9.18 34.66
N LYS A 69 -22.89 8.36 33.62
CA LYS A 69 -22.26 7.03 33.53
C LYS A 69 -21.02 7.01 32.64
N MET A 70 -20.87 7.97 31.72
CA MET A 70 -19.78 7.99 30.73
C MET A 70 -18.78 9.12 31.02
N SER A 71 -17.50 8.84 30.83
CA SER A 71 -16.41 9.83 30.99
C SER A 71 -16.43 10.90 29.89
N SER A 72 -16.91 10.56 28.69
CA SER A 72 -17.18 11.47 27.58
C SER A 72 -18.36 10.95 26.74
N LEU A 73 -18.75 11.71 25.70
CA LEU A 73 -19.81 11.36 24.76
C LEU A 73 -19.30 11.51 23.31
N PRO A 74 -19.92 10.83 22.33
CA PRO A 74 -19.57 11.04 20.93
C PRO A 74 -19.87 12.48 20.50
N SER A 75 -19.10 13.00 19.53
CA SER A 75 -19.34 14.32 18.93
C SER A 75 -20.72 14.45 18.30
N THR A 76 -21.33 13.33 17.93
CA THR A 76 -22.73 13.24 17.51
C THR A 76 -23.34 12.01 18.13
N GLN A 77 -24.37 12.20 18.95
CA GLN A 77 -25.13 11.08 19.52
C GLN A 77 -26.00 10.44 18.43
N TYR A 78 -26.02 9.12 18.41
CA TYR A 78 -26.70 8.33 17.38
C TYR A 78 -27.50 7.18 18.01
N GLN A 79 -28.36 6.56 17.19
CA GLN A 79 -28.95 5.25 17.51
C GLN A 79 -28.25 4.20 16.66
N SER A 80 -27.94 3.04 17.24
CA SER A 80 -27.29 1.94 16.52
C SER A 80 -28.18 1.32 15.43
N SER A 81 -29.47 1.70 15.38
CA SER A 81 -30.41 1.40 14.31
C SER A 81 -30.31 2.37 13.11
N ASP A 82 -29.61 3.51 13.23
CA ASP A 82 -29.37 4.43 12.12
C ASP A 82 -28.26 3.89 11.22
N LEU A 83 -28.64 3.10 10.22
CA LEU A 83 -27.71 2.44 9.31
C LEU A 83 -26.92 3.43 8.44
N ASN A 84 -27.41 4.67 8.23
CA ASN A 84 -26.63 5.67 7.51
C ASN A 84 -25.50 6.21 8.38
N PHE A 85 -25.77 6.45 9.66
CA PHE A 85 -24.74 6.81 10.62
C PHE A 85 -23.69 5.69 10.78
N VAL A 86 -24.15 4.45 10.95
CA VAL A 86 -23.25 3.28 11.08
C VAL A 86 -22.41 3.07 9.82
N ARG A 87 -22.96 3.32 8.62
CA ARG A 87 -22.16 3.31 7.38
C ARG A 87 -21.07 4.39 7.40
N GLY A 88 -21.40 5.60 7.85
CA GLY A 88 -20.43 6.67 8.04
C GLY A 88 -19.30 6.30 9.01
N GLN A 89 -19.62 5.60 10.11
CA GLN A 89 -18.61 5.09 11.04
C GLN A 89 -17.67 4.08 10.38
N MET A 90 -18.18 3.17 9.54
CA MET A 90 -17.33 2.24 8.78
C MET A 90 -16.42 2.97 7.79
N ASP A 91 -16.91 4.02 7.12
CA ASP A 91 -16.08 4.85 6.24
C ASP A 91 -15.00 5.61 7.01
N GLN A 92 -15.31 6.14 8.20
CA GLN A 92 -14.32 6.78 9.09
C GLN A 92 -13.27 5.79 9.57
N ALA A 93 -13.67 4.59 10.01
CA ALA A 93 -12.76 3.54 10.43
C ALA A 93 -11.83 3.11 9.28
N ARG A 94 -12.37 2.90 8.08
CA ARG A 94 -11.59 2.61 6.87
C ARG A 94 -10.57 3.72 6.59
N ASN A 95 -10.98 4.99 6.68
CA ASN A 95 -10.10 6.14 6.46
C ASN A 95 -8.99 6.28 7.52
N ALA A 96 -9.21 5.73 8.72
CA ALA A 96 -8.22 5.61 9.78
C ALA A 96 -7.34 4.33 9.64
N GLY A 97 -7.50 3.56 8.57
CA GLY A 97 -6.72 2.36 8.30
C GLY A 97 -7.18 1.12 9.05
N ILE A 98 -8.39 1.11 9.62
CA ILE A 98 -9.02 -0.07 10.22
C ILE A 98 -9.64 -0.92 9.10
N ASP A 99 -9.44 -2.23 9.12
CA ASP A 99 -9.95 -3.15 8.09
C ASP A 99 -11.32 -3.74 8.42
N ALA A 100 -11.63 -3.85 9.71
CA ALA A 100 -12.86 -4.47 10.16
C ALA A 100 -13.39 -3.94 11.49
N PHE A 101 -14.70 -4.12 11.66
CA PHE A 101 -15.31 -4.13 12.98
C PHE A 101 -15.56 -5.56 13.46
N ALA A 102 -15.12 -5.85 14.69
CA ALA A 102 -15.56 -7.01 15.45
C ALA A 102 -16.78 -6.61 16.26
N VAL A 103 -17.97 -6.95 15.75
CA VAL A 103 -19.25 -6.45 16.27
C VAL A 103 -19.76 -7.38 17.35
N SER A 104 -20.06 -6.84 18.54
CA SER A 104 -20.59 -7.60 19.67
C SER A 104 -21.89 -8.31 19.31
N TRP A 105 -21.94 -9.60 19.62
CA TRP A 105 -22.96 -10.53 19.19
C TRP A 105 -23.34 -11.45 20.34
N ASN A 106 -24.64 -11.58 20.61
CA ASN A 106 -25.18 -12.33 21.75
C ASN A 106 -26.25 -13.38 21.37
N GLY A 107 -26.52 -13.58 20.09
CA GLY A 107 -27.51 -14.56 19.63
C GLY A 107 -27.88 -14.39 18.16
N SER A 108 -28.52 -15.40 17.59
CA SER A 108 -28.96 -15.43 16.18
C SER A 108 -30.24 -14.63 15.91
N THR A 109 -30.85 -14.07 16.96
CA THR A 109 -32.12 -13.34 16.91
C THR A 109 -32.04 -12.04 17.69
N GLY A 110 -32.98 -11.12 17.42
CA GLY A 110 -33.08 -9.84 18.12
C GLY A 110 -32.26 -8.73 17.47
N ASP A 111 -32.25 -7.57 18.13
CA ASP A 111 -31.74 -6.33 17.53
C ASP A 111 -30.24 -6.38 17.20
N TRP A 112 -29.43 -7.05 18.02
CA TRP A 112 -27.98 -7.17 17.77
C TRP A 112 -27.70 -8.03 16.55
N ALA A 113 -28.41 -9.15 16.39
CA ALA A 113 -28.31 -10.00 15.19
C ALA A 113 -28.74 -9.24 13.92
N ASN A 114 -29.83 -8.46 14.00
CA ASN A 114 -30.33 -7.65 12.90
C ASN A 114 -29.33 -6.55 12.51
N ARG A 115 -28.72 -5.87 13.50
CA ARG A 115 -27.69 -4.85 13.29
C ARG A 115 -26.42 -5.45 12.70
N PHE A 116 -25.95 -6.58 13.25
CA PHE A 116 -24.81 -7.33 12.70
C PHE A 116 -25.02 -7.67 11.22
N ASN A 117 -26.17 -8.29 10.90
CA ASN A 117 -26.48 -8.67 9.52
C ASN A 117 -26.57 -7.45 8.59
N SER A 118 -27.12 -6.33 9.08
CA SER A 118 -27.17 -5.08 8.32
C SER A 118 -25.77 -4.52 8.05
N MET A 119 -24.89 -4.50 9.07
CA MET A 119 -23.49 -4.07 8.94
C MET A 119 -22.73 -4.95 7.96
N LEU A 120 -22.83 -6.28 8.08
CA LEU A 120 -22.19 -7.23 7.17
C LEU A 120 -22.63 -7.01 5.72
N ASN A 121 -23.93 -6.81 5.48
CA ASN A 121 -24.45 -6.61 4.13
C ASN A 121 -24.10 -5.24 3.54
N MET A 122 -24.01 -4.18 4.36
CA MET A 122 -23.74 -2.82 3.88
C MET A 122 -22.25 -2.44 3.85
N ALA A 123 -21.36 -3.25 4.45
CA ALA A 123 -19.91 -3.03 4.38
C ALA A 123 -19.44 -2.93 2.92
N SER A 124 -18.51 -2.00 2.65
CA SER A 124 -18.08 -1.66 1.28
C SER A 124 -16.66 -1.07 1.25
N GLY A 125 -16.10 -0.93 0.05
CA GLY A 125 -14.75 -0.38 -0.16
C GLY A 125 -13.65 -1.18 0.54
N GLY A 126 -13.79 -2.51 0.61
CA GLY A 126 -12.82 -3.40 1.26
C GLY A 126 -12.93 -3.49 2.78
N PHE A 127 -13.83 -2.73 3.43
CA PHE A 127 -14.10 -2.88 4.87
C PHE A 127 -14.88 -4.17 5.13
N THR A 128 -14.54 -4.88 6.21
CA THR A 128 -15.12 -6.18 6.56
C THR A 128 -15.73 -6.19 7.95
N ILE A 129 -16.51 -7.22 8.26
CA ILE A 129 -17.17 -7.40 9.57
C ILE A 129 -16.81 -8.77 10.14
N ALA A 130 -16.60 -8.85 11.45
CA ALA A 130 -16.36 -10.08 12.18
C ALA A 130 -17.29 -10.17 13.39
N VAL A 131 -17.62 -11.39 13.81
CA VAL A 131 -18.34 -11.62 15.07
C VAL A 131 -17.38 -11.43 16.26
N HIS A 132 -17.83 -10.63 17.23
CA HIS A 132 -17.33 -10.64 18.60
C HIS A 132 -18.34 -11.35 19.49
N TYR A 133 -18.09 -12.62 19.80
CA TYR A 133 -19.00 -13.52 20.50
C TYR A 133 -18.97 -13.23 22.02
N GLU A 134 -20.02 -12.59 22.50
CA GLU A 134 -20.18 -12.15 23.89
C GLU A 134 -20.70 -13.28 24.78
N THR A 135 -19.82 -14.21 25.17
CA THR A 135 -20.22 -15.45 25.85
C THR A 135 -21.07 -15.24 27.11
N THR A 136 -20.85 -14.15 27.84
CA THR A 136 -21.59 -13.79 29.06
C THR A 136 -22.89 -13.06 28.79
N LEU A 137 -23.10 -12.55 27.57
CA LEU A 137 -24.31 -11.84 27.17
C LEU A 137 -25.25 -12.69 26.30
N VAL A 138 -24.80 -13.86 25.86
CA VAL A 138 -25.69 -14.89 25.30
C VAL A 138 -26.63 -15.37 26.41
N ALA A 139 -27.95 -15.31 26.16
CA ALA A 139 -28.98 -15.65 27.15
C ALA A 139 -28.84 -17.08 27.73
N ASN A 140 -28.35 -18.03 26.93
CA ASN A 140 -27.98 -19.37 27.36
C ASN A 140 -26.57 -19.68 26.86
N ASN A 141 -25.58 -19.69 27.75
CA ASN A 141 -24.20 -19.94 27.39
C ASN A 141 -23.77 -21.42 27.60
N SER A 142 -24.72 -22.36 27.58
CA SER A 142 -24.41 -23.79 27.66
C SER A 142 -23.52 -24.25 26.50
N VAL A 143 -22.82 -25.37 26.68
CA VAL A 143 -22.00 -26.01 25.62
C VAL A 143 -22.85 -26.28 24.36
N GLU A 144 -24.06 -26.80 24.54
CA GLU A 144 -24.97 -27.12 23.43
C GLU A 144 -25.43 -25.86 22.69
N ASN A 145 -25.81 -24.80 23.41
CA ASN A 145 -26.22 -23.56 22.76
C ASN A 145 -25.04 -22.85 22.08
N THR A 146 -23.84 -22.95 22.65
CA THR A 146 -22.61 -22.45 22.04
C THR A 146 -22.31 -23.16 20.71
N ILE A 147 -22.48 -24.49 20.65
CA ILE A 147 -22.34 -25.24 19.40
C ILE A 147 -23.36 -24.76 18.36
N THR A 148 -24.62 -24.59 18.77
CA THR A 148 -25.70 -24.10 17.89
C THR A 148 -25.37 -22.71 17.34
N ASN A 149 -24.96 -21.78 18.18
CA ASN A 149 -24.62 -20.42 17.75
C ASN A 149 -23.40 -20.38 16.83
N LEU A 150 -22.34 -21.14 17.12
CA LEU A 150 -21.14 -21.13 16.29
C LEU A 150 -21.37 -21.82 14.93
N ARG A 151 -22.23 -22.84 14.85
CA ARG A 151 -22.71 -23.37 13.57
C ARG A 151 -23.49 -22.33 12.80
N PHE A 152 -24.39 -21.60 13.48
CA PHE A 152 -25.14 -20.52 12.85
C PHE A 152 -24.21 -19.45 12.26
N ILE A 153 -23.20 -18.99 13.02
CA ILE A 153 -22.21 -18.01 12.55
C ILE A 153 -21.45 -18.55 11.34
N ARG A 154 -20.95 -19.79 11.41
CA ARG A 154 -20.24 -20.46 10.31
C ARG A 154 -21.08 -20.51 9.03
N ASP A 155 -22.33 -20.93 9.16
CA ASP A 155 -23.18 -21.26 8.01
C ASP A 155 -23.82 -20.01 7.39
N ASN A 156 -24.08 -18.96 8.18
CA ASN A 156 -24.84 -17.78 7.73
C ASN A 156 -23.99 -16.51 7.58
N TYR A 157 -22.88 -16.37 8.31
CA TYR A 157 -22.06 -15.16 8.30
C TYR A 157 -20.67 -15.40 7.72
N SER A 158 -19.98 -16.46 8.14
CA SER A 158 -18.57 -16.71 7.77
C SER A 158 -18.38 -16.97 6.27
N THR A 159 -19.43 -17.35 5.54
CA THR A 159 -19.43 -17.56 4.09
C THR A 159 -19.53 -16.27 3.28
N ASN A 160 -19.98 -15.17 3.90
CA ASN A 160 -20.13 -13.89 3.23
C ASN A 160 -18.75 -13.32 2.82
N PRO A 161 -18.57 -12.83 1.57
CA PRO A 161 -17.28 -12.27 1.13
C PRO A 161 -16.87 -10.99 1.87
N LYS A 162 -17.80 -10.34 2.58
CA LYS A 162 -17.55 -9.15 3.42
C LYS A 162 -17.21 -9.52 4.87
N TYR A 163 -17.15 -10.80 5.19
CA TYR A 163 -16.71 -11.28 6.49
C TYR A 163 -15.18 -11.24 6.60
N LEU A 164 -14.63 -10.78 7.72
CA LEU A 164 -13.19 -10.65 7.91
C LEU A 164 -12.49 -12.00 7.72
N ARG A 165 -11.44 -12.01 6.88
CA ARG A 165 -10.56 -13.15 6.70
C ARG A 165 -9.11 -12.82 7.02
N TYR A 166 -8.43 -13.74 7.70
CA TYR A 166 -6.97 -13.71 7.89
C TYR A 166 -6.38 -15.02 7.37
N GLU A 167 -5.33 -14.95 6.55
CA GLU A 167 -4.78 -16.12 5.84
C GLU A 167 -5.86 -16.95 5.10
N GLY A 168 -6.86 -16.28 4.53
CA GLY A 168 -7.99 -16.89 3.81
C GLY A 168 -9.10 -17.48 4.70
N LYS A 169 -8.96 -17.48 6.03
CA LYS A 169 -9.92 -18.08 6.97
C LYS A 169 -10.80 -17.03 7.66
N PRO A 170 -12.13 -17.24 7.80
CA PRO A 170 -13.00 -16.36 8.60
C PRO A 170 -12.52 -16.26 10.05
N VAL A 171 -12.54 -15.06 10.63
CA VAL A 171 -12.10 -14.81 12.01
C VAL A 171 -13.30 -14.60 12.95
N ILE A 172 -13.30 -15.27 14.11
CA ILE A 172 -14.26 -15.03 15.21
C ILE A 172 -13.48 -14.61 16.45
N PHE A 173 -13.93 -13.53 17.10
CA PHE A 173 -13.39 -13.07 18.37
C PHE A 173 -14.29 -13.53 19.53
N PHE A 174 -13.69 -13.99 20.63
CA PHE A 174 -14.40 -14.51 21.79
C PHE A 174 -14.06 -13.71 23.04
N TRP A 175 -15.10 -13.19 23.70
CA TRP A 175 -14.99 -12.57 25.02
C TRP A 175 -15.34 -13.58 26.11
N ARG A 176 -14.49 -13.70 27.14
CA ARG A 176 -14.69 -14.53 28.34
C ARG A 176 -15.09 -15.98 28.10
N ALA A 177 -14.39 -16.68 27.21
CA ALA A 177 -14.71 -18.07 26.88
C ALA A 177 -14.69 -19.01 28.10
N GLU A 178 -13.95 -18.67 29.15
CA GLU A 178 -13.94 -19.39 30.43
C GLU A 178 -15.32 -19.37 31.14
N ALA A 179 -16.19 -18.42 30.83
CA ALA A 179 -17.54 -18.33 31.38
C ALA A 179 -18.49 -19.39 30.80
N VAL A 180 -18.18 -19.92 29.62
CA VAL A 180 -18.93 -21.03 29.02
C VAL A 180 -18.55 -22.33 29.71
N THR A 181 -17.25 -22.65 29.71
CA THR A 181 -16.78 -23.99 30.09
C THR A 181 -15.25 -24.11 30.15
N SER A 182 -14.74 -25.31 30.44
CA SER A 182 -13.31 -25.66 30.45
C SER A 182 -12.69 -25.75 29.05
N ILE A 183 -11.37 -25.69 28.96
CA ILE A 183 -10.63 -25.89 27.69
C ILE A 183 -10.96 -27.25 27.05
N SER A 184 -11.14 -28.32 27.83
CA SER A 184 -11.53 -29.64 27.31
C SER A 184 -12.89 -29.63 26.62
N ASN A 185 -13.86 -28.88 27.17
CA ASN A 185 -15.15 -28.74 26.53
C ASN A 185 -15.09 -27.80 25.32
N TRP A 186 -14.22 -26.78 25.32
CA TRP A 186 -13.94 -26.01 24.11
C TRP A 186 -13.33 -26.88 22.99
N GLN A 187 -12.49 -27.87 23.32
CA GLN A 187 -12.02 -28.84 22.33
C GLN A 187 -13.19 -29.66 21.74
N ASN A 188 -14.14 -30.08 22.59
CA ASN A 188 -15.35 -30.77 22.13
C ASN A 188 -16.19 -29.87 21.20
N ILE A 189 -16.40 -28.60 21.58
CA ILE A 189 -17.10 -27.60 20.75
C ILE A 189 -16.37 -27.45 19.40
N ARG A 190 -15.04 -27.27 19.40
CA ARG A 190 -14.26 -27.14 18.16
C ARG A 190 -14.40 -28.36 17.26
N ASN A 191 -14.31 -29.58 17.81
CA ASN A 191 -14.48 -30.81 17.05
C ASN A 191 -15.86 -30.94 16.40
N GLN A 192 -16.91 -30.39 17.01
CA GLN A 192 -18.28 -30.45 16.49
C GLN A 192 -18.65 -29.33 15.51
N VAL A 193 -17.93 -28.21 15.56
CA VAL A 193 -18.24 -27.00 14.78
C VAL A 193 -17.24 -26.80 13.63
N ASP A 194 -15.95 -26.96 13.89
CA ASP A 194 -14.87 -26.67 12.96
C ASP A 194 -13.66 -27.61 13.21
N PRO A 195 -13.83 -28.93 12.98
CA PRO A 195 -12.78 -29.92 13.26
C PRO A 195 -11.54 -29.76 12.38
N ASN A 196 -11.68 -29.15 11.20
CA ASN A 196 -10.60 -28.94 10.24
C ASN A 196 -9.86 -27.61 10.45
N HIS A 197 -10.26 -26.82 11.45
CA HIS A 197 -9.73 -25.48 11.68
C HIS A 197 -9.83 -24.57 10.45
N GLU A 198 -10.97 -24.58 9.78
CA GLU A 198 -11.27 -23.73 8.61
C GLU A 198 -11.57 -22.28 9.03
N GLN A 199 -11.85 -22.02 10.30
CA GLN A 199 -11.99 -20.70 10.90
C GLN A 199 -10.81 -20.37 11.82
N ILE A 200 -10.54 -19.09 12.05
CA ILE A 200 -9.63 -18.62 13.09
C ILE A 200 -10.46 -18.23 14.30
N TRP A 201 -10.26 -18.92 15.43
CA TRP A 201 -10.86 -18.54 16.70
C TRP A 201 -9.84 -17.75 17.53
N SER A 202 -10.12 -16.47 17.77
CA SER A 202 -9.30 -15.55 18.55
C SER A 202 -9.94 -15.29 19.91
N ILE A 203 -9.25 -15.61 20.99
CA ILE A 203 -9.81 -15.53 22.36
C ILE A 203 -9.12 -14.44 23.19
N ASP A 204 -9.90 -13.67 23.95
CA ASP A 204 -9.35 -12.78 24.97
C ASP A 204 -8.80 -13.62 26.13
N SER A 205 -7.48 -13.64 26.29
CA SER A 205 -6.83 -14.37 27.37
C SER A 205 -5.38 -13.96 27.56
N ILE A 206 -4.85 -14.30 28.73
CA ILE A 206 -3.41 -14.26 29.03
C ILE A 206 -2.85 -15.66 29.30
N ASP A 207 -3.69 -16.70 29.31
CA ASP A 207 -3.28 -18.09 29.49
C ASP A 207 -3.08 -18.78 28.14
N THR A 208 -1.82 -19.05 27.79
CA THR A 208 -1.47 -19.70 26.52
C THR A 208 -2.01 -21.13 26.38
N ASN A 209 -2.51 -21.78 27.44
CA ASN A 209 -3.14 -23.10 27.34
C ASN A 209 -4.38 -23.11 26.45
N VAL A 210 -5.08 -21.97 26.31
CA VAL A 210 -6.23 -21.84 25.40
C VAL A 210 -5.85 -22.14 23.95
N LEU A 211 -4.59 -21.93 23.57
CA LEU A 211 -4.09 -22.17 22.22
C LEU A 211 -3.98 -23.65 21.86
N GLN A 212 -4.28 -24.58 22.77
CA GLN A 212 -4.53 -25.97 22.39
C GLN A 212 -5.78 -26.11 21.51
N VAL A 213 -6.78 -25.23 21.72
CA VAL A 213 -8.06 -25.23 21.00
C VAL A 213 -8.20 -24.03 20.07
N PHE A 214 -7.82 -22.84 20.55
CA PHE A 214 -7.93 -21.58 19.83
C PHE A 214 -6.72 -21.36 18.91
N ASP A 215 -6.91 -20.60 17.84
CA ASP A 215 -5.87 -20.34 16.83
C ASP A 215 -5.11 -19.04 17.12
N SER A 216 -5.75 -18.13 17.84
CA SER A 216 -5.24 -16.80 18.16
C SER A 216 -5.55 -16.44 19.60
N MET A 217 -4.65 -15.68 20.23
CA MET A 217 -4.89 -15.02 21.51
C MET A 217 -4.89 -13.50 21.27
N HIS A 218 -5.93 -12.82 21.74
CA HIS A 218 -6.03 -11.37 21.73
C HIS A 218 -6.21 -10.81 23.13
N LEU A 219 -6.18 -9.48 23.21
CA LEU A 219 -6.23 -8.72 24.44
C LEU A 219 -7.27 -7.61 24.34
N PHE A 220 -8.18 -7.53 25.30
CA PHE A 220 -9.31 -6.60 25.25
C PHE A 220 -9.23 -5.40 26.23
N SER A 221 -9.04 -5.59 27.55
CA SER A 221 -9.39 -4.53 28.54
C SER A 221 -8.25 -3.61 28.98
N GLY A 222 -8.16 -2.41 28.40
CA GLY A 222 -7.16 -1.34 28.65
C GLY A 222 -6.91 -0.91 30.10
N GLY A 223 -7.92 -1.01 30.97
CA GLY A 223 -7.85 -0.58 32.38
C GLY A 223 -6.85 -1.37 33.23
N LYS A 224 -6.56 -2.62 32.85
CA LYS A 224 -5.75 -3.57 33.63
C LYS A 224 -4.30 -3.70 33.17
N TRP A 225 -3.90 -2.96 32.15
CA TRP A 225 -2.58 -3.10 31.52
C TRP A 225 -1.51 -2.31 32.24
N ASP A 226 -0.27 -2.76 32.09
CA ASP A 226 0.92 -2.00 32.46
C ASP A 226 0.96 -0.63 31.76
N ASN A 227 1.55 0.37 32.42
CA ASN A 227 1.77 1.72 31.84
C ASN A 227 2.57 1.67 30.53
N ASN A 228 3.37 0.60 30.35
CA ASN A 228 4.17 0.32 29.17
C ASN A 228 4.08 -1.18 28.81
N PRO A 229 3.22 -1.57 27.85
CA PRO A 229 3.00 -2.98 27.53
C PRO A 229 4.09 -3.62 26.64
N VAL A 230 5.14 -2.89 26.24
CA VAL A 230 6.16 -3.37 25.26
C VAL A 230 6.78 -4.70 25.67
N ALA A 231 7.32 -4.80 26.90
CA ALA A 231 7.96 -6.01 27.37
C ALA A 231 6.96 -7.18 27.48
N LYS A 232 5.73 -6.89 27.91
CA LYS A 232 4.67 -7.89 28.06
C LYS A 232 4.23 -8.46 26.71
N TYR A 233 4.15 -7.63 25.68
CA TYR A 233 3.73 -8.07 24.34
C TYR A 233 4.81 -8.91 23.67
N GLN A 234 6.09 -8.57 23.89
CA GLN A 234 7.20 -9.43 23.48
C GLN A 234 7.17 -10.79 24.18
N GLN A 235 6.85 -10.79 25.48
CA GLN A 235 6.67 -12.04 26.23
C GLN A 235 5.55 -12.89 25.60
N PHE A 236 4.37 -12.32 25.37
CA PHE A 236 3.26 -13.05 24.75
C PHE A 236 3.60 -13.59 23.36
N ARG A 237 4.24 -12.78 22.49
CA ARG A 237 4.70 -13.25 21.18
C ARG A 237 5.63 -14.46 21.31
N ASN A 238 6.58 -14.40 22.23
CA ASN A 238 7.52 -15.49 22.47
C ASN A 238 6.83 -16.75 23.00
N ASP A 239 5.88 -16.60 23.93
CA ASP A 239 5.15 -17.73 24.50
C ASP A 239 4.23 -18.38 23.45
N ILE A 240 3.58 -17.58 22.59
CA ILE A 240 2.80 -18.09 21.45
C ILE A 240 3.70 -18.83 20.45
N ASN A 241 4.89 -18.31 20.15
CA ASN A 241 5.86 -18.99 19.28
C ASN A 241 6.28 -20.36 19.87
N LYS A 242 6.42 -20.48 21.20
CA LYS A 242 6.70 -21.77 21.87
C LYS A 242 5.54 -22.75 21.71
N VAL A 243 4.30 -22.30 21.87
CA VAL A 243 3.12 -23.16 21.67
C VAL A 243 2.97 -23.58 20.20
N GLN A 244 3.25 -22.69 19.26
CA GLN A 244 3.30 -23.04 17.84
C GLN A 244 4.37 -24.11 17.57
N ALA A 245 5.56 -23.97 18.14
CA ALA A 245 6.63 -24.95 17.99
C ALA A 245 6.28 -26.30 18.61
N SER A 246 5.60 -26.34 19.77
CA SER A 246 5.24 -27.59 20.44
C SER A 246 4.06 -28.31 19.78
N THR A 247 3.11 -27.57 19.21
CA THR A 247 1.91 -28.15 18.56
C THR A 247 2.09 -28.42 17.08
N GLY A 248 3.11 -27.82 16.44
CA GLY A 248 3.31 -27.86 14.99
C GLY A 248 2.22 -27.13 14.19
N ARG A 249 1.34 -26.37 14.85
CA ARG A 249 0.23 -25.64 14.24
C ARG A 249 0.46 -24.14 14.32
N ARG A 250 0.07 -23.41 13.27
CA ARG A 250 0.11 -21.95 13.25
C ARG A 250 -0.70 -21.38 14.41
N LYS A 251 -0.07 -20.56 15.25
CA LYS A 251 -0.73 -19.76 16.30
C LYS A 251 -0.47 -18.29 16.06
N LEU A 252 -1.50 -17.49 16.24
CA LEU A 252 -1.47 -16.06 15.95
C LEU A 252 -1.40 -15.24 17.23
N TRP A 253 -0.56 -14.21 17.19
CA TRP A 253 -0.54 -13.15 18.17
C TRP A 253 -1.38 -11.97 17.67
N THR A 254 -2.49 -11.70 18.35
CA THR A 254 -3.34 -10.54 18.07
C THR A 254 -3.16 -9.50 19.16
N ALA A 255 -2.35 -8.46 18.92
CA ALA A 255 -2.05 -7.49 19.94
C ALA A 255 -3.23 -6.52 20.17
N GLY A 256 -3.68 -6.38 21.42
CA GLY A 256 -4.66 -5.36 21.79
C GLY A 256 -4.04 -3.97 21.89
N VAL A 257 -4.75 -2.93 21.47
CA VAL A 257 -4.37 -1.53 21.69
C VAL A 257 -5.56 -0.76 22.23
N THR A 258 -5.33 0.23 23.07
CA THR A 258 -6.41 0.97 23.74
C THR A 258 -5.98 2.39 24.04
N PRO A 259 -6.86 3.40 23.84
CA PRO A 259 -6.49 4.78 24.07
C PRO A 259 -6.40 5.14 25.55
N GLY A 260 -7.01 4.32 26.41
CA GLY A 260 -7.17 4.50 27.85
C GLY A 260 -8.50 3.88 28.29
N TYR A 261 -8.88 4.10 29.55
CA TYR A 261 -10.04 3.45 30.15
C TYR A 261 -10.54 4.27 31.35
N ASP A 262 -11.85 4.45 31.50
CA ASP A 262 -12.44 5.07 32.69
C ASP A 262 -13.91 4.65 32.85
N ASP A 263 -14.15 3.65 33.69
CA ASP A 263 -15.49 3.18 34.04
C ASP A 263 -15.92 3.58 35.46
N ARG A 264 -15.20 4.48 36.13
CA ARG A 264 -15.48 4.91 37.53
C ARG A 264 -16.85 5.56 37.72
N LYS A 265 -17.46 6.04 36.65
CA LYS A 265 -18.84 6.55 36.63
C LYS A 265 -19.89 5.46 36.46
N PHE A 266 -19.48 4.29 35.97
CA PHE A 266 -20.35 3.17 35.66
C PHE A 266 -20.24 2.03 36.68
N ARG A 267 -19.05 1.78 37.25
CA ARG A 267 -18.77 0.69 38.20
C ARG A 267 -18.18 1.21 39.51
N SER A 268 -18.37 0.44 40.59
CA SER A 268 -17.79 0.70 41.91
C SER A 268 -17.30 -0.62 42.56
N PRO A 269 -15.98 -0.80 42.78
CA PRO A 269 -14.90 0.08 42.34
C PRO A 269 -14.79 0.06 40.80
N GLY A 270 -14.55 1.22 40.20
CA GLY A 270 -14.17 1.31 38.79
C GLY A 270 -12.67 1.36 38.58
N GLU A 271 -12.24 1.17 37.34
CA GLU A 271 -10.86 1.20 36.88
C GLU A 271 -10.59 2.48 36.08
N PHE A 272 -9.32 2.91 36.10
CA PHE A 272 -8.88 4.12 35.42
C PHE A 272 -7.49 3.95 34.81
N ARG A 273 -7.40 4.30 33.53
CA ARG A 273 -6.19 4.44 32.74
C ARG A 273 -6.29 5.74 31.96
N ASP A 274 -5.51 6.72 32.39
CA ASP A 274 -5.41 8.00 31.69
C ASP A 274 -4.99 7.78 30.23
N ARG A 275 -5.58 8.56 29.33
CA ARG A 275 -5.21 8.57 27.92
C ARG A 275 -3.91 9.34 27.68
N GLU A 276 -3.48 10.18 28.64
CA GLU A 276 -2.23 10.94 28.63
C GLU A 276 -2.08 11.80 27.36
N GLY A 277 -3.17 12.44 26.94
CA GLY A 277 -3.22 13.23 25.70
C GLY A 277 -2.95 12.40 24.43
N GLY A 278 -3.11 11.08 24.47
CA GLY A 278 -2.81 10.16 23.38
C GLY A 278 -1.49 9.39 23.53
N SER A 279 -0.63 9.78 24.48
CA SER A 279 0.67 9.15 24.68
C SER A 279 0.55 7.67 25.10
N TYR A 280 -0.44 7.32 25.91
CA TYR A 280 -0.70 5.92 26.27
C TYR A 280 -1.11 5.09 25.05
N TYR A 281 -1.95 5.66 24.18
CA TYR A 281 -2.36 5.00 22.93
C TYR A 281 -1.17 4.74 22.01
N GLN A 282 -0.30 5.73 21.84
CA GLN A 282 0.92 5.59 21.03
C GLN A 282 1.84 4.50 21.59
N ARG A 283 1.97 4.39 22.93
CA ARG A 283 2.78 3.32 23.55
C ARG A 283 2.16 1.93 23.35
N SER A 284 0.83 1.79 23.43
CA SER A 284 0.18 0.50 23.15
C SER A 284 0.36 0.08 21.68
N TRP A 285 0.25 1.03 20.73
CA TRP A 285 0.59 0.79 19.33
C TRP A 285 2.06 0.42 19.11
N ALA A 286 2.99 1.11 19.76
CA ALA A 286 4.41 0.79 19.67
C ALA A 286 4.71 -0.63 20.21
N ALA A 287 4.02 -1.06 21.27
CA ALA A 287 4.13 -2.43 21.79
C ALA A 287 3.60 -3.46 20.78
N ALA A 288 2.43 -3.21 20.18
CA ALA A 288 1.85 -4.07 19.16
C ALA A 288 2.79 -4.25 17.97
N ILE A 289 3.28 -3.13 17.39
CA ILE A 289 4.21 -3.12 16.27
C ILE A 289 5.54 -3.80 16.63
N GLY A 290 6.12 -3.44 17.78
CA GLY A 290 7.39 -4.00 18.24
C GLY A 290 7.32 -5.51 18.44
N SER A 291 6.18 -6.03 18.91
CA SER A 291 5.95 -7.47 19.11
C SER A 291 5.73 -8.27 17.82
N ASN A 292 5.75 -7.62 16.66
CA ASN A 292 5.45 -8.23 15.36
C ASN A 292 4.11 -8.99 15.39
N ALA A 293 3.05 -8.30 15.84
CA ALA A 293 1.72 -8.88 15.94
C ALA A 293 1.18 -9.29 14.56
N ASP A 294 0.53 -10.46 14.50
CA ASP A 294 -0.08 -10.96 13.26
C ASP A 294 -1.35 -10.16 12.91
N MET A 295 -2.12 -9.77 13.93
CA MET A 295 -3.24 -8.82 13.85
C MET A 295 -3.19 -7.81 15.01
N VAL A 296 -3.91 -6.70 14.88
CA VAL A 296 -4.14 -5.75 15.98
C VAL A 296 -5.63 -5.57 16.25
N THR A 297 -6.03 -5.64 17.51
CA THR A 297 -7.39 -5.29 17.97
C THR A 297 -7.40 -3.97 18.72
N ILE A 298 -8.29 -3.05 18.36
CA ILE A 298 -8.50 -1.77 19.04
C ILE A 298 -9.68 -1.92 20.00
N SER A 299 -9.42 -1.69 21.29
CA SER A 299 -10.41 -1.59 22.35
C SER A 299 -10.58 -0.12 22.74
N THR A 300 -11.55 0.59 22.17
CA THR A 300 -12.66 0.11 21.30
C THR A 300 -13.05 1.17 20.26
N TRP A 301 -13.88 0.85 19.26
CA TRP A 301 -14.49 1.89 18.43
C TRP A 301 -15.35 2.82 19.29
N ASN A 302 -16.34 2.25 19.99
CA ASN A 302 -17.41 3.00 20.63
C ASN A 302 -17.89 2.43 21.99
N GLU A 303 -17.02 1.85 22.84
CA GLU A 303 -17.42 1.47 24.20
C GLU A 303 -17.35 2.66 25.17
N TRP A 304 -18.41 3.47 25.16
CA TRP A 304 -18.46 4.74 25.89
C TRP A 304 -18.66 4.58 27.41
N TYR A 305 -19.24 3.48 27.90
CA TYR A 305 -19.39 3.25 29.35
C TYR A 305 -18.05 2.95 30.02
N GLU A 306 -17.12 2.33 29.28
CA GLU A 306 -15.77 2.04 29.77
C GLU A 306 -14.76 3.14 29.42
N GLY A 307 -15.20 4.18 28.70
CA GLY A 307 -14.34 5.30 28.31
C GLY A 307 -13.16 4.87 27.43
N SER A 308 -13.29 3.78 26.67
CA SER A 308 -12.22 3.22 25.82
C SER A 308 -12.38 3.56 24.32
N SER A 309 -13.46 4.25 23.94
CA SER A 309 -13.77 4.62 22.55
C SER A 309 -12.67 5.44 21.85
N ILE A 310 -12.39 5.12 20.59
CA ILE A 310 -11.57 5.93 19.66
C ILE A 310 -12.42 6.78 18.70
N GLU A 311 -13.72 6.52 18.61
CA GLU A 311 -14.68 7.33 17.87
C GLU A 311 -14.58 8.81 18.26
N SER A 312 -14.91 9.71 17.32
CA SER A 312 -14.90 11.15 17.57
C SER A 312 -15.74 11.51 18.80
N GLY A 313 -15.11 12.15 19.78
CA GLY A 313 -15.74 12.48 21.07
C GLY A 313 -15.70 13.97 21.38
N GLU A 314 -16.58 14.42 22.27
CA GLU A 314 -16.59 15.81 22.74
C GLU A 314 -15.25 16.23 23.37
N ALA A 315 -14.58 15.31 24.07
CA ALA A 315 -13.35 15.62 24.80
C ALA A 315 -12.08 15.56 23.93
N TRP A 316 -12.10 14.87 22.79
CA TRP A 316 -10.90 14.59 22.00
C TRP A 316 -11.05 14.81 20.49
N GLY A 317 -12.25 15.16 20.00
CA GLY A 317 -12.52 15.30 18.56
C GLY A 317 -12.02 14.07 17.79
N ASN A 318 -11.26 14.31 16.73
CA ASN A 318 -10.70 13.24 15.88
C ASN A 318 -9.32 12.71 16.32
N LEU A 319 -8.78 13.14 17.48
CA LEU A 319 -7.40 12.80 17.88
C LEU A 319 -7.09 11.30 17.78
N TYR A 320 -7.97 10.43 18.29
CA TYR A 320 -7.72 8.99 18.28
C TYR A 320 -7.93 8.35 16.90
N LEU A 321 -8.74 8.94 16.02
CA LEU A 321 -8.82 8.53 14.62
C LEU A 321 -7.54 8.89 13.87
N ASP A 322 -6.99 10.09 14.11
CA ASP A 322 -5.73 10.54 13.51
C ASP A 322 -4.53 9.72 14.00
N LEU A 323 -4.47 9.43 15.30
CA LEU A 323 -3.44 8.54 15.87
C LEU A 323 -3.57 7.11 15.34
N THR A 324 -4.80 6.59 15.21
CA THR A 324 -5.03 5.28 14.60
C THR A 324 -4.55 5.28 13.16
N LYS A 325 -4.84 6.32 12.37
CA LYS A 325 -4.35 6.43 10.99
C LYS A 325 -2.83 6.39 10.89
N GLN A 326 -2.12 7.11 11.77
CA GLN A 326 -0.66 7.12 11.80
C GLN A 326 -0.09 5.74 12.19
N ALA A 327 -0.67 5.12 13.22
CA ALA A 327 -0.18 3.87 13.76
C ALA A 327 -0.50 2.67 12.86
N THR A 328 -1.69 2.63 12.25
CA THR A 328 -2.04 1.61 11.24
C THR A 328 -1.14 1.73 10.02
N ALA A 329 -0.80 2.95 9.62
CA ALA A 329 0.16 3.15 8.55
C ALA A 329 1.55 2.63 8.91
N GLN A 330 2.01 2.85 10.15
CA GLN A 330 3.26 2.27 10.63
C GLN A 330 3.21 0.74 10.67
N TYR A 331 2.15 0.17 11.24
CA TYR A 331 1.97 -1.27 11.41
C TYR A 331 1.91 -2.03 10.09
N LYS A 332 1.15 -1.50 9.12
CA LYS A 332 0.99 -2.09 7.80
C LYS A 332 2.16 -1.79 6.85
N GLY A 333 3.15 -1.02 7.30
CA GLY A 333 4.22 -0.52 6.44
C GLY A 333 3.73 0.43 5.35
N THR A 334 2.55 1.03 5.50
CA THR A 334 1.99 2.04 4.57
C THR A 334 2.33 3.48 4.98
N ASN A 335 3.05 3.69 6.09
CA ASN A 335 3.85 4.89 6.32
C ASN A 335 4.97 4.90 5.28
N LYS A 336 4.65 5.43 4.09
CA LYS A 336 5.66 5.82 3.10
C LYS A 336 6.47 6.97 3.68
N SER A 337 7.52 6.62 4.40
CA SER A 337 8.58 7.55 4.76
C SER A 337 9.62 7.52 3.66
N PHE A 338 9.66 8.58 2.86
CA PHE A 338 10.74 8.83 1.91
C PHE A 338 11.98 9.40 2.60
N GLY A 339 12.17 9.15 3.90
CA GLY A 339 13.23 9.73 4.72
C GLY A 339 12.93 11.17 5.17
N GLU A 340 13.05 12.14 4.27
CA GLU A 340 12.95 13.58 4.58
C GLU A 340 11.55 14.15 4.31
N ALA A 341 11.05 15.00 5.22
CA ALA A 341 9.71 15.59 5.11
C ALA A 341 9.53 16.45 3.85
N SER A 342 10.62 17.09 3.40
CA SER A 342 10.66 17.87 2.17
C SER A 342 10.48 17.01 0.91
N ILE A 343 11.03 15.79 0.89
CA ILE A 343 10.83 14.81 -0.18
C ILE A 343 9.38 14.35 -0.19
N MET A 344 8.82 14.04 0.99
CA MET A 344 7.41 13.68 1.12
C MET A 344 6.48 14.81 0.68
N LYS A 345 6.83 16.09 0.92
CA LYS A 345 6.06 17.24 0.43
C LYS A 345 5.98 17.27 -1.10
N VAL A 346 7.11 17.05 -1.80
CA VAL A 346 7.14 17.02 -3.27
C VAL A 346 6.37 15.81 -3.83
N TRP A 347 6.61 14.61 -3.26
CA TRP A 347 5.92 13.40 -3.68
C TRP A 347 4.40 13.49 -3.44
N SER A 348 4.00 13.85 -2.22
CA SER A 348 2.59 13.84 -1.82
C SER A 348 1.74 14.87 -2.53
N ARG A 349 2.32 15.97 -3.05
CA ARG A 349 1.60 16.93 -3.87
C ARG A 349 0.90 16.26 -5.06
N THR A 350 1.55 15.27 -5.66
CA THR A 350 1.13 14.71 -6.95
C THR A 350 0.83 13.23 -6.89
N ASP A 351 1.61 12.43 -6.16
CA ASP A 351 1.45 10.97 -6.18
C ASP A 351 0.60 10.44 -5.02
N LEU A 352 0.40 11.19 -3.93
CA LEU A 352 -0.51 10.75 -2.85
C LEU A 352 -1.97 10.59 -3.30
N PRO A 353 -2.57 11.47 -4.15
CA PRO A 353 -3.91 11.24 -4.68
C PRO A 353 -4.03 9.98 -5.56
N VAL A 354 -2.95 9.60 -6.24
CA VAL A 354 -2.89 8.35 -7.03
C VAL A 354 -2.79 7.16 -6.08
N ASP A 355 -1.90 7.25 -5.09
CA ASP A 355 -1.65 6.21 -4.08
C ASP A 355 -2.87 5.91 -3.21
N SER A 356 -3.62 6.94 -2.83
CA SER A 356 -4.84 6.79 -2.03
C SER A 356 -6.05 6.29 -2.83
N GLY A 357 -5.91 6.11 -4.15
CA GLY A 357 -7.00 5.77 -5.05
C GLY A 357 -7.99 6.91 -5.28
N ALA A 358 -7.68 8.14 -4.86
CA ALA A 358 -8.55 9.30 -5.07
C ALA A 358 -8.62 9.73 -6.56
N ILE A 359 -7.62 9.37 -7.36
CA ILE A 359 -7.61 9.57 -8.81
C ILE A 359 -6.86 8.44 -9.51
N ALA A 360 -7.36 8.02 -10.68
CA ALA A 360 -6.68 7.05 -11.54
C ALA A 360 -5.91 7.78 -12.66
N ARG A 361 -4.58 7.90 -12.53
CA ARG A 361 -3.65 8.39 -13.57
C ARG A 361 -2.23 7.84 -13.36
N THR A 362 -1.34 8.04 -14.33
CA THR A 362 0.08 7.67 -14.19
C THR A 362 0.77 8.38 -13.02
N TRP A 363 1.78 7.70 -12.45
CA TRP A 363 2.71 8.22 -11.45
C TRP A 363 3.63 9.30 -12.03
N LEU A 364 3.91 10.35 -11.26
CA LEU A 364 4.90 11.38 -11.61
C LEU A 364 6.31 11.04 -11.11
N TRP A 365 6.40 10.45 -9.92
CA TRP A 365 7.65 10.03 -9.29
C TRP A 365 7.76 8.51 -9.25
N GLY A 366 6.68 7.86 -8.81
CA GLY A 366 6.60 6.42 -8.60
C GLY A 366 5.91 6.10 -7.27
N PRO A 367 5.52 4.84 -7.06
CA PRO A 367 4.83 4.44 -5.83
C PRO A 367 5.72 4.63 -4.61
N GLU A 368 7.03 4.39 -4.73
CA GLU A 368 7.98 4.56 -3.63
C GLU A 368 9.39 4.94 -4.09
N ASN A 369 10.27 5.29 -3.14
CA ASN A 369 11.70 5.40 -3.40
C ASN A 369 12.34 4.03 -3.20
N PHE A 370 13.17 3.59 -4.14
CA PHE A 370 13.82 2.28 -4.06
C PHE A 370 15.27 2.38 -3.54
N ALA A 371 15.86 3.58 -3.48
CA ALA A 371 17.18 3.79 -2.88
C ALA A 371 17.32 5.21 -2.29
N VAL A 372 18.12 5.31 -1.22
CA VAL A 372 18.58 6.58 -0.65
C VAL A 372 20.10 6.51 -0.52
N VAL A 373 20.80 7.46 -1.13
CA VAL A 373 22.27 7.46 -1.17
C VAL A 373 22.83 8.85 -0.93
N ARG A 374 24.01 8.92 -0.31
CA ARG A 374 24.82 10.14 -0.32
C ARG A 374 25.74 10.10 -1.52
N GLU A 375 25.58 11.06 -2.42
CA GLU A 375 26.42 11.22 -3.60
C GLU A 375 27.41 12.36 -3.40
N LYS A 376 28.59 12.26 -4.01
CA LYS A 376 29.56 13.37 -4.05
C LYS A 376 28.92 14.61 -4.66
N TYR A 377 29.07 15.74 -3.98
CA TYR A 377 28.70 17.07 -4.47
C TYR A 377 29.64 18.10 -3.84
N ASN A 378 30.54 18.68 -4.62
CA ASN A 378 31.68 19.45 -4.12
C ASN A 378 31.27 20.60 -3.19
N GLU A 379 30.20 21.31 -3.53
CA GLU A 379 29.67 22.46 -2.79
C GLU A 379 28.66 22.08 -1.71
N GLY A 380 28.32 20.78 -1.58
CA GLY A 380 27.39 20.27 -0.59
C GLY A 380 28.05 20.15 0.79
N PRO A 381 27.31 20.26 1.90
CA PRO A 381 27.87 20.03 3.23
C PRO A 381 28.54 18.65 3.35
N GLY A 382 29.81 18.63 3.77
CA GLY A 382 30.62 17.42 3.81
C GLY A 382 31.01 16.86 2.43
N GLY A 383 30.94 17.68 1.36
CA GLY A 383 31.25 17.27 0.00
C GLY A 383 30.23 16.29 -0.60
N SER A 384 28.98 16.29 -0.10
CA SER A 384 27.94 15.37 -0.53
C SER A 384 26.55 16.00 -0.61
N ARG A 385 25.66 15.38 -1.38
CA ARG A 385 24.21 15.63 -1.39
C ARG A 385 23.45 14.35 -1.04
N LEU A 386 22.26 14.49 -0.48
CA LEU A 386 21.37 13.36 -0.21
C LEU A 386 20.43 13.15 -1.41
N VAL A 387 20.34 11.93 -1.91
CA VAL A 387 19.60 11.59 -3.14
C VAL A 387 18.63 10.45 -2.89
N TYR A 388 17.40 10.62 -3.35
CA TYR A 388 16.28 9.69 -3.24
C TYR A 388 15.88 9.23 -4.63
N TYR A 389 16.07 7.95 -4.94
CA TYR A 389 15.74 7.38 -6.23
C TYR A 389 14.31 6.83 -6.26
N PHE A 390 13.56 7.25 -7.27
CA PHE A 390 12.21 6.79 -7.57
C PHE A 390 12.17 6.18 -8.98
N ASP A 391 11.10 5.49 -9.33
CA ASP A 391 10.97 4.87 -10.66
C ASP A 391 11.21 5.85 -11.81
N LYS A 392 10.58 7.03 -11.74
CA LYS A 392 10.56 8.04 -12.81
C LYS A 392 11.65 9.10 -12.67
N SER A 393 12.31 9.21 -11.51
CA SER A 393 13.26 10.29 -11.19
C SER A 393 14.25 9.93 -10.09
N ARG A 394 15.08 10.90 -9.71
CA ARG A 394 15.53 11.05 -8.34
C ARG A 394 15.22 12.47 -7.83
N MET A 395 15.06 12.61 -6.52
CA MET A 395 14.97 13.89 -5.82
C MET A 395 16.21 14.10 -4.96
N GLU A 396 16.66 15.34 -4.83
CA GLU A 396 17.96 15.66 -4.24
C GLU A 396 17.85 16.83 -3.27
N ILE A 397 18.56 16.71 -2.14
CA ILE A 397 18.79 17.80 -1.18
C ILE A 397 20.28 18.10 -1.20
N THR A 398 20.65 19.12 -1.97
CA THR A 398 22.05 19.57 -2.13
C THR A 398 22.47 20.55 -1.04
N ARG A 399 21.55 21.42 -0.61
CA ARG A 399 21.79 22.49 0.37
C ARG A 399 20.81 22.35 1.54
N PRO A 400 21.04 21.40 2.48
CA PRO A 400 20.11 21.09 3.56
C PRO A 400 19.87 22.25 4.54
N THR A 401 20.73 23.27 4.55
CA THR A 401 20.57 24.49 5.35
C THR A 401 19.79 25.60 4.63
N GLY A 402 19.31 25.35 3.41
CA GLY A 402 18.50 26.30 2.65
C GLY A 402 17.06 26.42 3.17
N ASP A 403 16.28 27.31 2.54
CA ASP A 403 14.86 27.45 2.85
C ASP A 403 14.08 26.19 2.43
N VAL A 404 13.67 25.38 3.41
CA VAL A 404 12.90 24.14 3.23
C VAL A 404 11.56 24.34 2.52
N ASN A 405 11.05 25.57 2.46
CA ASN A 405 9.81 25.90 1.76
C ASN A 405 10.01 26.36 0.32
N GLY A 406 11.25 26.67 -0.07
CA GLY A 406 11.56 27.09 -1.43
C GLY A 406 11.28 25.99 -2.46
N GLN A 407 10.76 26.38 -3.63
CA GLN A 407 10.45 25.46 -4.74
C GLN A 407 11.66 24.59 -5.14
N TRP A 408 12.88 25.14 -5.02
CA TRP A 408 14.13 24.50 -5.41
C TRP A 408 14.93 23.95 -4.23
N PHE A 409 14.33 23.82 -3.03
CA PHE A 409 14.99 23.14 -1.91
C PHE A 409 15.20 21.65 -2.21
N VAL A 410 14.15 21.00 -2.71
CA VAL A 410 14.25 19.69 -3.34
C VAL A 410 14.39 19.91 -4.83
N THR A 411 15.50 19.42 -5.40
CA THR A 411 15.73 19.49 -6.85
C THR A 411 15.63 18.11 -7.48
N ASN A 412 15.61 18.11 -8.82
CA ASN A 412 15.69 16.92 -9.64
C ASN A 412 16.92 17.04 -10.52
N GLY A 413 17.78 16.03 -10.51
CA GLY A 413 18.94 15.99 -11.39
C GLY A 413 18.57 16.04 -12.86
N LEU A 414 19.55 16.35 -13.72
CA LEU A 414 19.37 16.40 -15.16
C LEU A 414 19.60 15.00 -15.77
N LEU A 415 18.88 14.00 -15.26
CA LEU A 415 19.17 12.58 -15.44
C LEU A 415 19.36 12.19 -16.91
N VAL A 416 18.45 12.64 -17.77
CA VAL A 416 18.47 12.35 -19.20
C VAL A 416 19.65 13.04 -19.87
N ARG A 417 19.86 14.32 -19.59
CA ARG A 417 21.00 15.08 -20.13
C ARG A 417 22.33 14.47 -19.71
N GLU A 418 22.47 14.07 -18.45
CA GLU A 418 23.67 13.41 -17.90
C GLU A 418 23.93 12.04 -18.56
N MET A 419 22.90 11.20 -18.70
CA MET A 419 23.01 9.90 -19.38
C MET A 419 23.35 10.04 -20.87
N MET A 420 22.78 11.02 -21.57
CA MET A 420 23.10 11.28 -22.98
C MET A 420 24.51 11.82 -23.17
N ARG A 421 24.94 12.74 -22.29
CA ARG A 421 26.28 13.33 -22.32
C ARG A 421 27.36 12.38 -21.80
N GLY A 422 26.98 11.36 -21.03
CA GLY A 422 27.90 10.45 -20.38
C GLY A 422 28.64 11.06 -19.20
N LYS A 423 28.08 12.10 -18.57
CA LYS A 423 28.74 12.90 -17.54
C LYS A 423 27.83 13.11 -16.34
N ILE A 424 28.32 12.73 -15.18
CA ILE A 424 27.63 12.85 -13.90
C ILE A 424 27.96 14.19 -13.25
N ALA A 425 26.93 14.94 -12.87
CA ALA A 425 27.12 16.18 -12.12
C ALA A 425 27.53 15.88 -10.67
N VAL A 426 28.69 16.39 -10.26
CA VAL A 426 29.26 16.26 -8.89
C VAL A 426 29.55 17.62 -8.25
N GLY A 427 29.01 18.70 -8.81
CA GLY A 427 29.10 20.05 -8.26
C GLY A 427 28.40 21.07 -9.15
N ASP A 428 28.48 22.33 -8.75
CA ASP A 428 27.92 23.47 -9.48
C ASP A 428 28.73 23.79 -10.76
N ASP A 429 30.04 23.50 -10.76
CA ASP A 429 30.93 23.65 -11.92
C ASP A 429 30.86 22.43 -12.85
N PRO A 430 30.37 22.57 -14.10
CA PRO A 430 30.32 21.48 -15.07
C PRO A 430 31.69 20.89 -15.46
N ASN A 431 32.78 21.61 -15.21
CA ASN A 431 34.13 21.07 -15.44
C ASN A 431 34.52 20.00 -14.40
N SER A 432 33.81 19.94 -13.29
CA SER A 432 34.02 18.94 -12.25
C SER A 432 33.32 17.60 -12.52
N ASP A 433 32.47 17.54 -13.57
CA ASP A 433 31.66 16.37 -13.89
C ASP A 433 32.48 15.09 -14.08
N GLU A 434 31.99 13.99 -13.50
CA GLU A 434 32.61 12.67 -13.64
C GLU A 434 32.21 12.03 -14.98
N ASN A 435 33.19 11.57 -15.76
CA ASN A 435 32.94 10.90 -17.03
C ASN A 435 32.62 9.41 -16.83
N LYS A 436 31.46 8.99 -17.34
CA LYS A 436 30.94 7.62 -17.25
C LYS A 436 30.68 6.98 -18.62
N GLY A 437 30.75 7.78 -19.69
CA GLY A 437 30.33 7.39 -21.04
C GLY A 437 28.81 7.41 -21.20
N ALA A 438 28.33 7.74 -22.40
CA ALA A 438 26.90 7.85 -22.67
C ALA A 438 26.18 6.51 -22.42
N ALA A 439 24.99 6.56 -21.84
CA ALA A 439 24.30 5.36 -21.38
C ALA A 439 23.73 4.54 -22.54
N SER A 440 24.09 3.25 -22.61
CA SER A 440 23.54 2.28 -23.56
C SER A 440 22.19 1.68 -23.14
N VAL A 441 21.57 2.23 -22.09
CA VAL A 441 20.26 1.80 -21.61
C VAL A 441 19.18 2.31 -22.58
N PRO A 442 18.18 1.49 -22.97
CA PRO A 442 17.05 1.93 -23.78
C PRO A 442 16.31 3.11 -23.12
N VAL A 443 15.87 4.09 -23.91
CA VAL A 443 15.18 5.29 -23.38
C VAL A 443 13.73 5.00 -22.97
N ALA A 444 13.12 3.97 -23.56
CA ALA A 444 11.76 3.53 -23.30
C ALA A 444 11.63 2.01 -23.45
N GLY A 445 10.63 1.45 -22.77
CA GLY A 445 10.28 0.03 -22.82
C GLY A 445 11.09 -0.87 -21.89
N ASP A 446 11.10 -2.15 -22.22
CA ASP A 446 11.77 -3.20 -21.46
C ASP A 446 13.29 -2.96 -21.45
N LEU A 447 13.95 -3.22 -20.30
CA LEU A 447 15.40 -3.06 -20.15
C LEU A 447 16.19 -4.16 -20.88
N SER A 448 15.58 -5.34 -21.03
CA SER A 448 16.11 -6.47 -21.78
C SER A 448 15.23 -6.74 -23.00
N ASN A 449 15.79 -7.41 -24.01
CA ASN A 449 15.05 -7.82 -25.22
C ASN A 449 14.34 -6.66 -25.95
N ASN A 450 14.99 -5.50 -26.03
CA ASN A 450 14.45 -4.29 -26.64
C ASN A 450 15.39 -3.72 -27.73
N PRO A 451 15.67 -4.49 -28.80
CA PRO A 451 16.77 -4.20 -29.75
C PRO A 451 16.51 -3.00 -30.66
N ASN A 452 15.23 -2.62 -30.84
CA ASN A 452 14.83 -1.55 -31.76
C ASN A 452 14.62 -0.20 -31.06
N SER A 453 14.59 -0.18 -29.72
CA SER A 453 14.46 1.06 -28.95
C SER A 453 15.79 1.84 -28.98
N PRO A 454 15.75 3.17 -29.19
CA PRO A 454 16.94 3.98 -29.03
C PRO A 454 17.43 3.96 -27.58
N THR A 455 18.73 4.17 -27.42
CA THR A 455 19.39 4.33 -26.12
C THR A 455 19.65 5.80 -25.84
N PHE A 456 19.99 6.16 -24.61
CA PHE A 456 20.43 7.54 -24.31
C PHE A 456 21.66 7.92 -25.14
N ALA A 457 22.59 6.98 -25.36
CA ALA A 457 23.75 7.17 -26.23
C ALA A 457 23.40 7.37 -27.72
N SER A 458 22.29 6.81 -28.20
CA SER A 458 21.86 7.04 -29.58
C SER A 458 21.11 8.37 -29.73
N MET A 459 20.26 8.71 -28.76
CA MET A 459 19.55 10.00 -28.72
C MET A 459 20.48 11.20 -28.52
N SER A 460 21.65 11.03 -27.89
CA SER A 460 22.62 12.11 -27.70
C SER A 460 23.06 12.78 -29.00
N LYS A 461 22.97 12.08 -30.13
CA LYS A 461 23.33 12.57 -31.47
C LYS A 461 22.41 13.67 -32.00
N VAL A 462 21.22 13.79 -31.43
CA VAL A 462 20.20 14.76 -31.88
C VAL A 462 19.72 15.67 -30.74
N ALA A 463 20.38 15.58 -29.58
CA ALA A 463 19.99 16.33 -28.40
C ALA A 463 20.83 17.62 -28.26
N SER A 464 20.22 18.69 -27.76
CA SER A 464 20.90 19.91 -27.34
C SER A 464 21.64 19.68 -26.02
N LEU A 465 22.92 19.30 -26.08
CA LEU A 465 23.74 19.02 -24.88
C LEU A 465 24.74 20.15 -24.59
N ALA A 466 25.16 20.86 -25.64
CA ALA A 466 26.09 21.99 -25.60
C ALA A 466 25.56 23.22 -26.40
N GLY A 467 24.24 23.32 -26.55
CA GLY A 467 23.60 24.36 -27.37
C GLY A 467 23.56 24.05 -28.87
N ASP A 468 23.92 22.82 -29.24
CA ASP A 468 23.85 22.20 -30.56
C ASP A 468 22.44 21.68 -30.88
N ASN A 469 22.20 21.15 -32.10
CA ASN A 469 20.98 20.41 -32.47
C ASN A 469 19.62 21.13 -32.29
N ARG A 470 19.61 22.47 -32.22
CA ARG A 470 18.38 23.28 -32.20
C ARG A 470 17.54 23.06 -33.46
N ALA A 471 16.21 23.12 -33.33
CA ALA A 471 15.27 23.00 -34.44
C ALA A 471 14.54 24.32 -34.75
N ALA A 472 14.05 24.47 -35.97
CA ALA A 472 13.10 25.54 -36.31
C ALA A 472 11.72 25.25 -35.69
N THR A 473 10.89 26.28 -35.57
CA THR A 473 9.49 26.09 -35.12
C THR A 473 8.68 25.28 -36.13
N ARG A 474 7.95 24.29 -35.64
CA ARG A 474 7.11 23.35 -36.40
C ARG A 474 5.72 23.21 -35.79
N THR A 475 5.29 24.17 -34.97
CA THR A 475 3.95 24.17 -34.34
C THR A 475 2.86 23.93 -35.37
N GLY A 476 1.94 23.01 -35.05
CA GLY A 476 0.85 22.58 -35.93
C GLY A 476 1.22 21.53 -36.96
N GLN A 477 2.51 21.28 -37.22
CA GLN A 477 2.93 20.24 -38.18
C GLN A 477 2.81 18.84 -37.56
N VAL A 478 2.42 17.86 -38.38
CA VAL A 478 2.34 16.44 -37.99
C VAL A 478 3.75 15.87 -37.82
N ILE A 479 3.94 15.11 -36.75
CA ILE A 479 5.21 14.47 -36.42
C ILE A 479 5.32 13.17 -37.21
N LEU A 480 6.15 13.18 -38.25
CA LEU A 480 6.51 12.02 -39.06
C LEU A 480 7.93 11.55 -38.80
N ASP A 481 8.69 12.30 -38.01
CA ASP A 481 10.09 12.03 -37.71
C ASP A 481 10.21 10.71 -36.93
N THR A 482 11.21 9.92 -37.30
CA THR A 482 11.46 8.59 -36.76
C THR A 482 12.89 8.51 -36.23
N MET A 483 13.14 7.63 -35.28
CA MET A 483 14.48 7.31 -34.82
C MET A 483 14.65 5.79 -34.70
N SER A 484 15.74 5.29 -35.25
CA SER A 484 16.16 3.89 -35.09
C SER A 484 17.05 3.69 -33.85
N SER A 485 17.30 2.44 -33.46
CA SER A 485 18.09 2.10 -32.27
C SER A 485 19.52 2.64 -32.27
N ASN A 486 20.11 2.92 -33.45
CA ASN A 486 21.44 3.49 -33.58
C ASN A 486 21.46 5.04 -33.63
N GLY A 487 20.30 5.68 -33.54
CA GLY A 487 20.15 7.14 -33.52
C GLY A 487 20.10 7.79 -34.90
N GLN A 488 19.90 7.00 -35.97
CA GLN A 488 19.60 7.56 -37.29
C GLN A 488 18.17 8.07 -37.33
N VAL A 489 18.01 9.32 -37.79
CA VAL A 489 16.71 9.96 -37.98
C VAL A 489 16.21 9.81 -39.41
N GLY A 490 14.90 9.74 -39.57
CA GLY A 490 14.24 9.68 -40.87
C GLY A 490 12.78 10.11 -40.77
N GLN A 491 12.00 9.91 -41.82
CA GLN A 491 10.56 10.19 -41.80
C GLN A 491 9.76 9.01 -42.33
N ASN A 492 8.57 8.78 -41.75
CA ASN A 492 7.65 7.74 -42.21
C ASN A 492 6.22 8.28 -42.26
N ALA A 493 5.68 8.42 -43.47
CA ALA A 493 4.32 8.91 -43.71
C ALA A 493 3.22 8.04 -43.07
N GLY A 494 3.51 6.75 -42.78
CA GLY A 494 2.60 5.85 -42.08
C GLY A 494 2.21 6.34 -40.68
N TYR A 495 3.02 7.17 -40.03
CA TYR A 495 2.69 7.75 -38.72
C TYR A 495 1.63 8.85 -38.77
N ASN A 496 1.26 9.33 -39.97
CA ASN A 496 0.16 10.26 -40.14
C ASN A 496 -1.19 9.68 -39.65
N GLN A 497 -1.31 8.36 -39.51
CA GLN A 497 -2.50 7.73 -38.94
C GLN A 497 -2.76 8.14 -37.49
N TYR A 498 -1.72 8.46 -36.71
CA TYR A 498 -1.84 8.84 -35.30
C TYR A 498 -2.12 10.32 -35.07
N LYS A 499 -1.94 11.16 -36.10
CA LYS A 499 -2.21 12.61 -36.06
C LYS A 499 -1.51 13.36 -34.92
N ALA A 500 -0.41 12.83 -34.38
CA ALA A 500 0.41 13.54 -33.40
C ALA A 500 1.09 14.72 -34.08
N SER A 501 0.94 15.93 -33.54
CA SER A 501 1.52 17.17 -34.06
C SER A 501 2.36 17.88 -32.99
N TYR A 502 3.14 18.89 -33.37
CA TYR A 502 3.74 19.81 -32.41
C TYR A 502 2.75 20.87 -31.94
N ALA A 503 2.79 21.22 -30.65
CA ALA A 503 1.87 22.19 -30.05
C ALA A 503 2.53 23.47 -29.55
N SER A 504 3.80 23.39 -29.16
CA SER A 504 4.54 24.52 -28.59
C SER A 504 5.99 24.47 -29.03
N TYR A 505 6.70 25.60 -28.94
CA TYR A 505 8.13 25.70 -29.19
C TYR A 505 8.78 26.42 -28.00
N GLU A 506 9.77 25.77 -27.39
CA GLU A 506 10.52 26.30 -26.25
C GLU A 506 11.87 26.87 -26.73
N ASN A 507 12.06 28.17 -26.52
CA ASN A 507 13.19 28.90 -27.10
C ASN A 507 14.52 28.70 -26.34
N THR A 508 14.47 28.30 -25.07
CA THR A 508 15.66 28.18 -24.21
C THR A 508 16.70 27.24 -24.83
N LEU A 509 16.27 26.05 -25.25
CA LEU A 509 17.11 25.08 -25.96
C LEU A 509 16.66 24.86 -27.41
N GLY A 510 15.60 25.54 -27.85
CA GLY A 510 15.19 25.61 -29.25
C GLY A 510 14.56 24.34 -29.79
N HIS A 511 13.51 23.85 -29.12
CA HIS A 511 12.84 22.60 -29.47
C HIS A 511 11.32 22.68 -29.44
N ASN A 512 10.68 21.93 -30.35
CA ASN A 512 9.23 21.80 -30.38
C ASN A 512 8.75 20.76 -29.37
N ILE A 513 7.60 20.97 -28.73
CA ILE A 513 6.98 20.02 -27.80
C ILE A 513 5.80 19.34 -28.50
N ALA A 514 5.79 18.00 -28.49
CA ALA A 514 4.69 17.24 -29.08
C ALA A 514 3.38 17.47 -28.32
N GLN A 515 2.27 17.56 -29.05
CA GLN A 515 0.96 17.89 -28.50
C GLN A 515 0.47 16.93 -27.41
N PRO A 516 0.67 15.59 -27.51
CA PRO A 516 0.30 14.70 -26.40
C PRO A 516 1.01 15.08 -25.08
N PHE A 517 2.27 15.48 -25.15
CA PHE A 517 3.04 15.89 -23.97
C PHE A 517 2.64 17.27 -23.47
N TRP A 518 2.41 18.21 -24.38
CA TRP A 518 1.93 19.54 -24.02
C TRP A 518 0.57 19.50 -23.33
N SER A 519 -0.35 18.68 -23.85
CA SER A 519 -1.65 18.44 -23.21
C SER A 519 -1.51 17.80 -21.82
N PHE A 520 -0.56 16.87 -21.67
CA PHE A 520 -0.26 16.25 -20.39
C PHE A 520 0.23 17.28 -19.36
N PHE A 521 1.11 18.21 -19.76
CA PHE A 521 1.62 19.27 -18.88
C PHE A 521 0.54 20.26 -18.42
N GLN A 522 -0.56 20.38 -19.16
CA GLN A 522 -1.66 21.30 -18.86
C GLN A 522 -2.76 20.67 -18.00
N GLN A 523 -2.58 19.43 -17.53
CA GLN A 523 -3.60 18.75 -16.73
C GLN A 523 -3.85 19.44 -15.39
N SER A 524 -5.13 19.64 -15.08
CA SER A 524 -5.60 20.08 -13.77
C SER A 524 -6.32 18.95 -13.03
N GLY A 525 -6.18 18.88 -11.71
CA GLY A 525 -6.81 17.85 -10.89
C GLY A 525 -6.44 17.95 -9.41
N PRO A 526 -6.80 16.94 -8.60
CA PRO A 526 -6.51 16.93 -7.17
C PRO A 526 -5.01 16.84 -6.91
N ILE A 527 -4.51 17.79 -6.12
CA ILE A 527 -3.13 17.90 -5.64
C ILE A 527 -3.13 18.19 -4.14
N ARG A 528 -2.03 17.88 -3.43
CA ARG A 528 -1.87 18.23 -2.01
C ARG A 528 -1.06 19.51 -1.85
N GLU A 529 -1.66 20.52 -1.23
CA GLU A 529 -1.01 21.78 -0.89
C GLU A 529 -1.42 22.18 0.54
N ASN A 530 -0.45 22.61 1.37
CA ASN A 530 -0.65 23.02 2.77
C ASN A 530 -1.47 22.01 3.60
N GLY A 531 -1.22 20.71 3.41
CA GLY A 531 -1.89 19.65 4.16
C GLY A 531 -3.33 19.33 3.71
N SER A 532 -3.86 20.03 2.70
CA SER A 532 -5.20 19.85 2.15
C SER A 532 -5.17 19.39 0.70
N THR A 533 -6.24 18.75 0.24
CA THR A 533 -6.42 18.40 -1.18
C THR A 533 -7.15 19.54 -1.89
N VAL A 534 -6.57 20.09 -2.95
CA VAL A 534 -7.14 21.16 -3.77
C VAL A 534 -7.09 20.77 -5.25
N ASN A 535 -7.96 21.36 -6.08
CA ASN A 535 -7.84 21.22 -7.53
C ASN A 535 -6.90 22.30 -8.07
N GLY A 536 -5.87 21.90 -8.82
CA GLY A 536 -4.89 22.82 -9.39
C GLY A 536 -4.11 22.21 -10.54
N ASN A 537 -3.11 22.93 -11.04
CA ASN A 537 -2.20 22.39 -12.05
C ASN A 537 -1.41 21.22 -11.45
N VAL A 538 -1.57 20.04 -12.08
CA VAL A 538 -0.95 18.80 -11.62
C VAL A 538 0.55 18.84 -11.86
N ILE A 539 0.97 19.41 -13.00
CA ILE A 539 2.33 19.30 -13.50
C ILE A 539 2.99 20.67 -13.63
N ASP A 540 3.94 20.94 -12.74
CA ASP A 540 4.97 21.94 -13.00
C ASP A 540 6.03 21.31 -13.91
N TRP A 541 5.86 21.46 -15.22
CA TRP A 541 6.63 20.70 -16.21
C TRP A 541 8.09 21.13 -16.26
N VAL A 542 8.42 22.40 -16.04
CA VAL A 542 9.83 22.85 -16.00
C VAL A 542 10.52 22.24 -14.79
N PHE A 543 9.84 22.22 -13.64
CA PHE A 543 10.35 21.57 -12.43
C PHE A 543 10.56 20.06 -12.62
N ALA A 544 9.57 19.35 -13.16
CA ALA A 544 9.59 17.89 -13.24
C ALA A 544 10.38 17.34 -14.43
N MET A 545 10.24 17.95 -15.62
CA MET A 545 10.81 17.47 -16.89
C MET A 545 12.06 18.26 -17.29
N GLY A 546 12.13 19.55 -16.94
CA GLY A 546 13.10 20.48 -17.53
C GLY A 546 12.75 20.86 -18.96
N TYR A 547 13.65 21.55 -19.65
CA TYR A 547 13.40 21.98 -21.03
C TYR A 547 13.54 20.80 -22.01
N PRO A 548 12.79 20.80 -23.13
CA PRO A 548 13.00 19.82 -24.20
C PRO A 548 14.41 19.97 -24.76
N ILE A 549 15.10 18.84 -24.91
CA ILE A 549 16.46 18.77 -25.48
C ILE A 549 16.49 18.05 -26.82
N SER A 550 15.36 17.51 -27.29
CA SER A 550 15.24 16.91 -28.61
C SER A 550 13.86 17.22 -29.20
N GLU A 551 13.74 17.06 -30.51
CA GLU A 551 12.44 16.87 -31.15
C GLU A 551 11.82 15.53 -30.73
N ALA A 552 10.52 15.37 -30.98
CA ALA A 552 9.83 14.10 -30.76
C ALA A 552 9.99 13.16 -31.97
N TYR A 553 10.31 11.89 -31.72
CA TYR A 553 10.57 10.88 -32.76
C TYR A 553 9.73 9.63 -32.52
N TRP A 554 9.15 9.07 -33.58
CA TRP A 554 8.54 7.75 -33.55
C TRP A 554 9.61 6.65 -33.52
N CYS A 555 9.48 5.74 -32.56
CA CYS A 555 10.42 4.67 -32.30
C CYS A 555 9.66 3.33 -32.20
N LYS A 556 10.35 2.24 -32.57
CA LYS A 556 9.90 0.88 -32.25
C LYS A 556 10.43 0.50 -30.87
N VAL A 557 9.53 0.22 -29.93
CA VAL A 557 9.88 -0.04 -28.52
C VAL A 557 9.20 -1.30 -28.05
N THR A 558 9.94 -2.21 -27.42
CA THR A 558 9.39 -3.41 -26.79
C THR A 558 8.87 -3.06 -25.40
N VAL A 559 7.58 -3.31 -25.13
CA VAL A 559 6.92 -3.07 -23.85
C VAL A 559 6.17 -4.34 -23.46
N GLY A 560 6.57 -4.98 -22.35
CA GLY A 560 5.96 -6.24 -21.92
C GLY A 560 6.14 -7.35 -22.95
N GLY A 561 7.30 -7.40 -23.61
CA GLY A 561 7.62 -8.36 -24.68
C GLY A 561 6.93 -8.09 -26.03
N GLN A 562 6.15 -7.01 -26.16
CA GLN A 562 5.50 -6.64 -27.42
C GLN A 562 6.09 -5.37 -28.01
N GLU A 563 6.46 -5.40 -29.29
CA GLU A 563 6.88 -4.20 -30.01
C GLU A 563 5.70 -3.27 -30.29
N LYS A 564 5.87 -1.99 -29.97
CA LYS A 564 4.89 -0.92 -30.14
C LYS A 564 5.52 0.28 -30.85
N ASP A 565 4.67 1.05 -31.53
CA ASP A 565 4.99 2.39 -32.00
C ASP A 565 4.85 3.38 -30.86
N VAL A 566 5.97 4.00 -30.47
CA VAL A 566 6.04 4.92 -29.33
C VAL A 566 6.67 6.22 -29.80
N LEU A 567 5.98 7.33 -29.63
CA LEU A 567 6.54 8.66 -29.82
C LEU A 567 7.37 9.02 -28.58
N VAL A 568 8.65 9.31 -28.76
CA VAL A 568 9.60 9.58 -27.68
C VAL A 568 10.14 11.00 -27.80
N GLN A 569 10.19 11.74 -26.69
CA GLN A 569 10.85 13.05 -26.63
C GLN A 569 11.70 13.16 -25.36
N ALA A 570 12.91 13.69 -25.52
CA ALA A 570 13.81 13.95 -24.41
C ALA A 570 13.66 15.37 -23.87
N PHE A 571 13.58 15.45 -22.55
CA PHE A 571 13.71 16.66 -21.75
C PHE A 571 14.90 16.50 -20.82
N GLU A 572 15.43 17.58 -20.25
CA GLU A 572 16.65 17.53 -19.44
C GLU A 572 16.62 16.49 -18.31
N ARG A 573 15.44 16.28 -17.69
CA ARG A 573 15.24 15.39 -16.53
C ARG A 573 14.44 14.13 -16.85
N ARG A 574 13.71 14.08 -17.97
CA ARG A 574 12.75 13.01 -18.28
C ARG A 574 12.72 12.62 -19.75
N ILE A 575 12.37 11.36 -20.00
CA ILE A 575 11.89 10.88 -21.30
C ILE A 575 10.37 10.83 -21.24
N MET A 576 9.72 11.54 -22.16
CA MET A 576 8.27 11.45 -22.37
C MET A 576 7.98 10.45 -23.48
N THR A 577 6.95 9.63 -23.27
CA THR A 577 6.52 8.61 -24.23
C THR A 577 5.02 8.74 -24.50
N TYR A 578 4.63 8.59 -25.76
CA TYR A 578 3.23 8.54 -26.18
C TYR A 578 2.97 7.29 -27.02
N THR A 579 2.05 6.45 -26.54
CA THR A 579 1.67 5.17 -27.16
C THR A 579 0.17 5.21 -27.49
N PRO A 580 -0.21 5.51 -28.74
CA PRO A 580 -1.62 5.65 -29.15
C PRO A 580 -2.49 4.43 -28.84
N SER A 581 -1.90 3.23 -28.88
CA SER A 581 -2.59 1.95 -28.65
C SER A 581 -2.90 1.64 -27.19
N ASN A 582 -2.39 2.44 -26.24
CA ASN A 582 -2.72 2.26 -24.82
C ASN A 582 -4.11 2.84 -24.50
N GLY A 583 -4.72 2.38 -23.40
CA GLY A 583 -6.00 2.90 -22.92
C GLY A 583 -5.96 4.39 -22.57
N ALA A 584 -7.11 5.07 -22.67
CA ALA A 584 -7.24 6.47 -22.28
C ALA A 584 -6.73 6.70 -20.85
N GLY A 585 -5.88 7.72 -20.65
CA GLY A 585 -5.19 7.99 -19.39
C GLY A 585 -3.80 7.35 -19.24
N PHE A 586 -3.45 6.38 -20.08
CA PHE A 586 -2.14 5.70 -20.12
C PHE A 586 -1.42 5.86 -21.47
N GLN A 587 -1.93 6.74 -22.33
CA GLN A 587 -1.31 7.02 -23.61
C GLN A 587 -0.02 7.83 -23.45
N VAL A 588 0.05 8.72 -22.46
CA VAL A 588 1.27 9.45 -22.12
C VAL A 588 1.84 8.89 -20.83
N GLU A 589 3.10 8.45 -20.89
CA GLU A 589 3.83 7.93 -19.75
C GLU A 589 5.24 8.53 -19.72
N MET A 590 5.86 8.50 -18.54
CA MET A 590 7.26 8.83 -18.35
C MET A 590 8.09 7.55 -18.33
N GLY A 591 9.26 7.58 -18.99
CA GLY A 591 10.24 6.51 -18.86
C GLY A 591 10.65 6.29 -17.40
N ASN A 592 11.12 5.08 -17.07
CA ASN A 592 11.63 4.76 -15.74
C ASN A 592 13.05 5.31 -15.55
N VAL A 593 13.22 6.62 -15.81
CA VAL A 593 14.52 7.30 -15.91
C VAL A 593 15.30 7.23 -14.60
N GLY A 594 14.62 7.20 -13.44
CA GLY A 594 15.30 7.04 -12.15
C GLY A 594 15.95 5.66 -12.01
N LYS A 595 15.25 4.58 -12.39
CA LYS A 595 15.82 3.23 -12.46
C LYS A 595 16.94 3.12 -13.48
N GLN A 596 16.74 3.66 -14.69
CA GLN A 596 17.74 3.64 -15.76
C GLN A 596 19.02 4.38 -15.36
N TYR A 597 18.89 5.55 -14.74
CA TYR A 597 20.03 6.33 -14.25
C TYR A 597 20.76 5.61 -13.12
N TYR A 598 20.02 5.03 -12.16
CA TYR A 598 20.63 4.26 -11.07
C TYR A 598 21.46 3.08 -11.59
N LEU A 599 20.94 2.32 -12.55
CA LEU A 599 21.67 1.22 -13.20
C LEU A 599 22.91 1.70 -13.96
N TRP A 600 22.82 2.79 -14.71
CA TRP A 600 23.95 3.37 -15.44
C TRP A 600 25.06 3.87 -14.49
N ARG A 601 24.66 4.51 -13.40
CA ARG A 601 25.59 5.03 -12.38
C ARG A 601 26.23 3.90 -11.56
N TYR A 602 25.44 2.91 -11.15
CA TYR A 602 25.82 1.82 -10.25
C TYR A 602 25.67 0.43 -10.91
N PRO A 603 26.53 0.08 -11.88
CA PRO A 603 26.37 -1.16 -12.66
C PRO A 603 26.52 -2.47 -11.86
N THR A 604 26.98 -2.42 -10.61
CA THR A 604 27.09 -3.57 -9.71
C THR A 604 25.87 -3.78 -8.82
N ALA A 605 24.93 -2.83 -8.78
CA ALA A 605 23.67 -3.00 -8.08
C ALA A 605 22.74 -3.85 -8.96
N LYS A 606 22.53 -5.12 -8.58
CA LYS A 606 21.56 -6.02 -9.22
C LYS A 606 20.26 -6.02 -8.44
#